data_AF-A0A1X9T3V2-F1
#
_entry.id   AF-A0A1X9T3V2-F1
#
_cell.length_a   1.000
_cell.length_b   1.000
_cell.length_c   1.000
_cell.angle_alpha   90.00
_cell.angle_beta   90.00
_cell.angle_gamma   90.00
#
_symmetry.space_group_name_H-M   'P 1'
#
loop_
_entity.id
_entity.type
_entity.pdbx_description
1 polymer ?
#
loop_
_entity_poly.entity_id
_entity_poly.type
_entity_poly.pdbx_seq_one_letter_code
_entity_poly.pdbx_strand_id
1 'polypeptide(L)'
;MNMYCDTCQQDVEPVKTETQLTYNVRGKEVTFLAQQLVCPVCESEIANDEEDNRILKTAQLQYRLQHGMTGEEIRQVRQQYTNGKQPMSRELFSQLINISKSALQKNEDEVNTPSKQLLRVYADLELQPELIVHYFKLQERHMSAKDVEKVRTFLNPYLQQAQSTEQLLSDHYAPFALTEQSGYTRLNVEKLKQMVLYFTRRGPVQHQLGIMLWLADMRYFSQETVGISGLPYTRTSVGPAPLDYRLLLAHLEHAGIIRIDETADHNGWSVQHVFPEGVYDKDLLAEDEWEVIRWVDEELLYTSYGELQNRLTQWVPAAWKHAPLLQPVSYKVAMELPAGLAAASTEGVSNHPSADHATKARSGNTAMTYYMNIQTGELRTQTEFTGNIDYSDWINIPFYDYVGLAKAEKEHGQPSADYMDLVRSVYRRSQEDGEE
;
A
#
# COMPACT_ATOMS: atom_id res chain seq x y z
N MET A 1 -13.51 6.67 16.16
CA MET A 1 -14.07 8.03 16.28
C MET A 1 -15.47 7.87 16.82
N ASN A 2 -15.73 8.38 18.02
CA ASN A 2 -17.05 8.22 18.64
C ASN A 2 -18.06 9.11 17.92
N MET A 3 -19.23 8.54 17.64
CA MET A 3 -20.38 9.24 17.10
C MET A 3 -21.54 9.11 18.09
N TYR A 4 -22.31 10.19 18.21
CA TYR A 4 -23.47 10.20 19.07
C TYR A 4 -24.61 9.42 18.42
N CYS A 5 -25.19 8.45 19.14
CA CYS A 5 -26.37 7.73 18.69
C CYS A 5 -27.64 8.35 19.30
N ASP A 6 -28.51 8.90 18.45
CA ASP A 6 -29.77 9.55 18.89
C ASP A 6 -30.77 8.56 19.51
N THR A 7 -30.66 7.27 19.19
CA THR A 7 -31.59 6.23 19.67
C THR A 7 -31.27 5.76 21.08
N CYS A 8 -29.99 5.49 21.38
CA CYS A 8 -29.56 5.05 22.71
C CYS A 8 -28.93 6.17 23.57
N GLN A 9 -28.82 7.38 23.02
CA GLN A 9 -28.35 8.61 23.67
C GLN A 9 -26.94 8.52 24.29
N GLN A 10 -26.05 7.79 23.63
CA GLN A 10 -24.67 7.61 24.08
C GLN A 10 -23.71 7.69 22.90
N ASP A 11 -22.48 8.09 23.21
CA ASP A 11 -21.37 8.04 22.26
C ASP A 11 -20.95 6.59 22.03
N VAL A 12 -20.93 6.19 20.78
CA VAL A 12 -20.56 4.84 20.36
C VAL A 12 -19.52 4.90 19.25
N GLU A 13 -18.73 3.84 19.11
CA GLU A 13 -17.98 3.62 17.88
C GLU A 13 -18.89 2.89 16.89
N PRO A 14 -19.36 3.55 15.83
CA PRO A 14 -20.29 2.94 14.89
C PRO A 14 -19.63 1.79 14.11
N VAL A 15 -20.42 0.77 13.79
CA VAL A 15 -19.99 -0.36 12.96
C VAL A 15 -20.53 -0.17 11.55
N LYS A 16 -19.72 -0.47 10.53
CA LYS A 16 -20.17 -0.48 9.13
C LYS A 16 -20.87 -1.81 8.82
N THR A 17 -22.12 -1.73 8.38
CA THR A 17 -22.93 -2.90 7.98
C THR A 17 -23.44 -2.71 6.56
N GLU A 18 -23.48 -3.79 5.77
CA GLU A 18 -24.06 -3.77 4.42
C GLU A 18 -25.58 -3.98 4.51
N THR A 19 -26.34 -2.98 4.07
CA THR A 19 -27.82 -2.96 4.15
C THR A 19 -28.42 -2.81 2.76
N GLN A 20 -29.53 -3.50 2.49
CA GLN A 20 -30.31 -3.29 1.28
C GLN A 20 -31.22 -2.06 1.44
N LEU A 21 -30.95 -1.03 0.64
CA LEU A 21 -31.70 0.23 0.64
C LEU A 21 -32.54 0.36 -0.62
N THR A 22 -33.70 1.01 -0.50
CA THR A 22 -34.56 1.36 -1.63
C THR A 22 -34.82 2.86 -1.62
N TYR A 23 -34.44 3.54 -2.70
CA TYR A 23 -34.65 4.98 -2.87
C TYR A 23 -35.63 5.24 -4.00
N ASN A 24 -36.45 6.29 -3.86
CA ASN A 24 -37.24 6.81 -4.96
C ASN A 24 -36.47 7.93 -5.67
N VAL A 25 -36.02 7.65 -6.89
CA VAL A 25 -35.34 8.63 -7.75
C VAL A 25 -36.25 8.93 -8.93
N ARG A 26 -36.69 10.19 -9.06
CA ARG A 26 -37.58 10.66 -10.14
C ARG A 26 -38.85 9.80 -10.32
N GLY A 27 -39.46 9.32 -9.23
CA GLY A 27 -40.68 8.52 -9.27
C GLY A 27 -40.45 7.03 -9.60
N LYS A 28 -39.21 6.56 -9.63
CA LYS A 28 -38.86 5.15 -9.79
C LYS A 28 -38.10 4.64 -8.57
N GLU A 29 -38.44 3.45 -8.12
CA GLU A 29 -37.75 2.79 -7.02
C GLU A 29 -36.47 2.12 -7.54
N VAL A 30 -35.36 2.37 -6.84
CA VAL A 30 -34.07 1.75 -7.08
C VAL A 30 -33.59 1.08 -5.81
N THR A 31 -33.29 -0.21 -5.89
CA THR A 31 -32.84 -1.01 -4.77
C THR A 31 -31.38 -1.41 -4.95
N PHE A 32 -30.56 -1.23 -3.92
CA PHE A 32 -29.12 -1.53 -3.95
C PHE A 32 -28.58 -1.82 -2.54
N LEU A 33 -27.42 -2.46 -2.48
CA LEU A 33 -26.67 -2.67 -1.23
C LEU A 33 -25.77 -1.46 -0.99
N ALA A 34 -25.73 -0.96 0.25
CA ALA A 34 -24.84 0.11 0.66
C ALA A 34 -24.33 -0.12 2.08
N GLN A 35 -23.18 0.50 2.40
CA GLN A 35 -22.66 0.51 3.77
C GLN A 35 -23.35 1.61 4.57
N GLN A 36 -23.89 1.26 5.72
CA GLN A 36 -24.40 2.21 6.72
C GLN A 36 -23.62 2.07 8.01
N LEU A 37 -23.49 3.19 8.71
CA LEU A 37 -23.02 3.19 10.09
C LEU A 37 -24.19 2.82 11.00
N VAL A 38 -24.00 1.79 11.81
CA VAL A 38 -25.00 1.35 12.79
C VAL A 38 -24.44 1.39 14.19
N CYS A 39 -25.30 1.71 15.15
CA CYS A 39 -24.97 1.66 16.56
C CYS A 39 -24.75 0.20 16.99
N PRO A 40 -23.60 -0.16 17.59
CA PRO A 40 -23.36 -1.53 18.05
C PRO A 40 -24.25 -1.95 19.23
N VAL A 41 -24.95 -1.00 19.86
CA VAL A 41 -25.75 -1.26 21.07
C VAL A 41 -27.24 -1.42 20.75
N CYS A 42 -27.79 -0.55 19.91
CA CYS A 42 -29.23 -0.56 19.59
C CYS A 42 -29.52 -0.80 18.11
N GLU A 43 -28.50 -1.04 17.29
CA GLU A 43 -28.61 -1.36 15.86
C GLU A 43 -29.23 -0.27 14.98
N SER A 44 -29.51 0.92 15.54
CA SER A 44 -30.02 2.04 14.77
C SER A 44 -28.96 2.60 13.84
N GLU A 45 -29.39 3.08 12.67
CA GLU A 45 -28.55 3.87 11.77
C GLU A 45 -28.00 5.12 12.50
N ILE A 46 -26.74 5.43 12.24
CA ILE A 46 -26.06 6.64 12.69
C ILE A 46 -25.79 7.48 11.45
N ALA A 47 -26.41 8.65 11.38
CA ALA A 47 -26.26 9.57 10.27
C ALA A 47 -24.82 10.07 10.16
N ASN A 48 -24.33 10.15 8.92
CA ASN A 48 -22.99 10.62 8.64
C ASN A 48 -22.99 11.25 7.25
N ASP A 49 -22.75 12.55 7.18
CA ASP A 49 -22.82 13.30 5.93
C ASP A 49 -21.96 12.68 4.81
N GLU A 50 -20.81 12.09 5.11
CA GLU A 50 -19.96 11.47 4.11
C GLU A 50 -20.59 10.17 3.54
N GLU A 51 -21.02 9.26 4.41
CA GLU A 51 -21.66 8.00 4.00
C GLU A 51 -23.05 8.24 3.39
N ASP A 52 -23.83 9.19 3.93
CA ASP A 52 -25.13 9.58 3.40
C ASP A 52 -24.99 10.15 1.97
N ASN A 53 -23.98 10.99 1.74
CA ASN A 53 -23.66 11.47 0.39
C ASN A 53 -23.25 10.33 -0.55
N ARG A 54 -22.48 9.33 -0.08
CA ARG A 54 -22.12 8.14 -0.87
C ARG A 54 -23.34 7.30 -1.23
N ILE A 55 -24.26 7.09 -0.28
CA ILE A 55 -25.52 6.36 -0.50
C ILE A 55 -26.38 7.07 -1.54
N LEU A 56 -26.57 8.40 -1.41
CA LEU A 56 -27.35 9.19 -2.36
C LEU A 56 -26.76 9.16 -3.77
N LYS A 57 -25.43 9.29 -3.89
CA LYS A 57 -24.72 9.14 -5.17
C LYS A 57 -24.95 7.74 -5.77
N THR A 58 -24.92 6.70 -4.94
CA THR A 58 -25.17 5.32 -5.36
C THR A 58 -26.61 5.13 -5.84
N ALA A 59 -27.61 5.71 -5.17
CA ALA A 59 -29.01 5.69 -5.62
C ALA A 59 -29.16 6.32 -7.01
N GLN A 60 -28.52 7.46 -7.26
CA GLN A 60 -28.54 8.13 -8.56
C GLN A 60 -27.86 7.29 -9.65
N LEU A 61 -26.73 6.62 -9.33
CA LEU A 61 -26.07 5.68 -10.24
C LEU A 61 -27.02 4.54 -10.63
N GLN A 62 -27.66 3.90 -9.65
CA GLN A 62 -28.55 2.77 -9.88
C GLN A 62 -29.76 3.16 -10.74
N TYR A 63 -30.32 4.35 -10.51
CA TYR A 63 -31.37 4.90 -11.35
C TYR A 63 -30.93 5.03 -12.82
N ARG A 64 -29.75 5.62 -13.07
CA ARG A 64 -29.21 5.78 -14.43
C ARG A 64 -28.91 4.45 -15.11
N LEU A 65 -28.42 3.47 -14.36
CA LEU A 65 -28.15 2.12 -14.88
C LEU A 65 -29.42 1.37 -15.25
N GLN A 66 -30.51 1.54 -14.49
CA GLN A 66 -31.78 0.87 -14.71
C GLN A 66 -32.67 1.58 -15.74
N HIS A 67 -32.62 2.91 -15.80
CA HIS A 67 -33.55 3.73 -16.58
C HIS A 67 -32.87 4.55 -17.70
N GLY A 68 -31.54 4.58 -17.78
CA GLY A 68 -30.76 5.29 -18.80
C GLY A 68 -30.38 6.72 -18.41
N MET A 69 -29.64 7.37 -19.31
CA MET A 69 -29.30 8.81 -19.26
C MET A 69 -29.78 9.47 -20.56
N THR A 70 -30.24 10.71 -20.45
CA THR A 70 -30.58 11.55 -21.60
C THR A 70 -29.32 11.99 -22.35
N GLY A 71 -29.46 12.39 -23.61
CA GLY A 71 -28.34 12.90 -24.40
C GLY A 71 -27.76 14.19 -23.82
N GLU A 72 -28.59 15.01 -23.17
CA GLU A 72 -28.15 16.20 -22.43
C GLU A 72 -27.35 15.84 -21.17
N GLU A 73 -27.77 14.86 -20.38
CA GLU A 73 -26.99 14.37 -19.22
C GLU A 73 -25.62 13.84 -19.67
N ILE A 74 -25.56 13.05 -20.75
CA ILE A 74 -24.29 12.55 -21.32
C ILE A 74 -23.40 13.72 -21.78
N ARG A 75 -24.00 14.74 -22.39
CA ARG A 75 -23.29 15.95 -22.81
C ARG A 75 -22.71 16.72 -21.62
N GLN A 76 -23.44 16.82 -20.52
CA GLN A 76 -22.98 17.46 -19.28
C GLN A 76 -21.81 16.72 -18.67
N VAL A 77 -21.83 15.38 -18.66
CA VAL A 77 -20.69 14.55 -18.23
C VAL A 77 -19.43 14.86 -19.02
N ARG A 78 -19.51 15.13 -20.32
CA ARG A 78 -18.35 15.59 -21.09
C ARG A 78 -17.97 17.03 -20.77
N GLN A 79 -18.96 17.91 -20.68
CA GLN A 79 -18.74 19.35 -20.58
C GLN A 79 -18.21 19.82 -19.22
N GLN A 80 -18.35 19.00 -18.17
CA GLN A 80 -17.73 19.30 -16.86
C GLN A 80 -16.19 19.40 -16.95
N TYR A 81 -15.58 18.69 -17.91
CA TYR A 81 -14.14 18.74 -18.13
C TYR A 81 -13.79 19.99 -18.96
N THR A 82 -13.24 20.99 -18.30
CA THR A 82 -12.89 22.29 -18.89
C THR A 82 -11.43 22.64 -18.61
N ASN A 83 -10.79 23.32 -19.56
CA ASN A 83 -9.46 23.91 -19.37
C ASN A 83 -9.53 25.42 -19.03
N GLY A 84 -10.69 25.89 -18.55
CA GLY A 84 -10.97 27.29 -18.21
C GLY A 84 -11.36 28.18 -19.39
N LYS A 85 -11.20 27.72 -20.64
CA LYS A 85 -11.62 28.46 -21.85
C LYS A 85 -12.79 27.81 -22.57
N GLN A 86 -12.83 26.49 -22.59
CA GLN A 86 -13.85 25.72 -23.29
C GLN A 86 -14.02 24.33 -22.65
N PRO A 87 -15.18 23.70 -22.83
CA PRO A 87 -15.37 22.29 -22.46
C PRO A 87 -14.59 21.36 -23.40
N MET A 88 -14.30 20.15 -22.94
CA MET A 88 -13.63 19.13 -23.72
C MET A 88 -14.44 18.76 -24.97
N SER A 89 -13.76 18.65 -26.11
CA SER A 89 -14.42 18.31 -27.38
C SER A 89 -14.85 16.84 -27.41
N ARG A 90 -15.80 16.52 -28.31
CA ARG A 90 -16.25 15.14 -28.54
C ARG A 90 -15.10 14.24 -28.97
N GLU A 91 -14.17 14.74 -29.78
CA GLU A 91 -12.98 14.02 -30.22
C GLU A 91 -12.16 13.51 -29.03
N LEU A 92 -11.69 14.43 -28.19
CA LEU A 92 -10.81 14.08 -27.08
C LEU A 92 -11.54 13.21 -26.06
N PHE A 93 -12.78 13.56 -25.70
CA PHE A 93 -13.54 12.78 -24.73
C PHE A 93 -13.82 11.36 -25.23
N SER A 94 -14.16 11.20 -26.52
CA SER A 94 -14.40 9.88 -27.12
C SER A 94 -13.16 8.99 -27.11
N GLN A 95 -11.96 9.57 -27.27
CA GLN A 95 -10.70 8.84 -27.13
C GLN A 95 -10.50 8.35 -25.70
N LEU A 96 -10.77 9.18 -24.68
CA LEU A 96 -10.59 8.82 -23.27
C LEU A 96 -11.47 7.64 -22.85
N ILE A 97 -12.76 7.69 -23.19
CA ILE A 97 -13.70 6.60 -22.84
C ILE A 97 -13.72 5.47 -23.88
N ASN A 98 -12.78 5.47 -24.82
CA ASN A 98 -12.58 4.46 -25.86
C ASN A 98 -13.83 4.13 -26.69
N ILE A 99 -14.50 5.16 -27.21
CA ILE A 99 -15.58 5.02 -28.20
C ILE A 99 -15.31 5.88 -29.43
N SER A 100 -15.96 5.57 -30.55
CA SER A 100 -15.86 6.46 -31.72
C SER A 100 -16.55 7.80 -31.44
N LYS A 101 -15.99 8.89 -31.98
CA LYS A 101 -16.64 10.23 -31.98
C LYS A 101 -18.09 10.16 -32.49
N SER A 102 -18.36 9.36 -33.52
CA SER A 102 -19.70 9.20 -34.08
C SER A 102 -20.67 8.53 -33.10
N ALA A 103 -20.20 7.52 -32.34
CA ALA A 103 -21.00 6.89 -31.30
C ALA A 103 -21.32 7.88 -30.18
N LEU A 104 -20.34 8.65 -29.69
CA LEU A 104 -20.57 9.69 -28.70
C LEU A 104 -21.60 10.73 -29.18
N GLN A 105 -21.47 11.18 -30.43
CA GLN A 105 -22.41 12.13 -31.02
C GLN A 105 -23.84 11.56 -31.05
N LYS A 106 -24.02 10.32 -31.51
CA LYS A 106 -25.35 9.68 -31.54
C LYS A 106 -25.96 9.51 -30.15
N ASN A 107 -25.15 9.29 -29.13
CA ASN A 107 -25.61 9.21 -27.74
C ASN A 107 -26.07 10.59 -27.23
N GLU A 108 -25.27 11.63 -27.45
CA GLU A 108 -25.61 13.01 -27.04
C GLU A 108 -26.78 13.62 -27.81
N ASP A 109 -26.98 13.18 -29.06
CA ASP A 109 -28.07 13.63 -29.93
C ASP A 109 -29.32 12.72 -29.79
N GLU A 110 -29.30 11.76 -28.86
CA GLU A 110 -30.38 10.79 -28.56
C GLU A 110 -30.82 9.92 -29.74
N VAL A 111 -29.93 9.75 -30.73
CA VAL A 111 -30.15 8.90 -31.90
C VAL A 111 -29.99 7.42 -31.53
N ASN A 112 -29.04 7.10 -30.64
CA ASN A 112 -28.79 5.74 -30.16
C ASN A 112 -28.76 5.71 -28.63
N THR A 113 -29.33 4.66 -28.06
CA THR A 113 -29.17 4.36 -26.63
C THR A 113 -27.81 3.73 -26.38
N PRO A 114 -27.00 4.26 -25.42
CA PRO A 114 -25.73 3.65 -25.06
C PRO A 114 -25.91 2.25 -24.47
N SER A 115 -24.88 1.41 -24.56
CA SER A 115 -24.89 0.10 -23.88
C SER A 115 -24.89 0.29 -22.36
N LYS A 116 -25.34 -0.72 -21.60
CA LYS A 116 -25.29 -0.69 -20.12
C LYS A 116 -23.89 -0.41 -19.56
N GLN A 117 -22.86 -0.96 -20.20
CA GLN A 117 -21.45 -0.72 -19.84
C GLN A 117 -21.06 0.76 -20.05
N LEU A 118 -21.48 1.36 -21.18
CA LEU A 118 -21.17 2.75 -21.47
C LEU A 118 -22.00 3.73 -20.61
N LEU A 119 -23.25 3.38 -20.28
CA LEU A 119 -24.06 4.13 -19.30
C LEU A 119 -23.38 4.16 -17.93
N ARG A 120 -22.75 3.05 -17.52
CA ARG A 120 -21.97 2.99 -16.28
C ARG A 120 -20.79 3.97 -16.31
N VAL A 121 -20.03 4.00 -17.41
CA VAL A 121 -18.93 4.96 -17.58
C VAL A 121 -19.42 6.41 -17.45
N TYR A 122 -20.53 6.77 -18.12
CA TYR A 122 -21.06 8.14 -18.00
C TYR A 122 -21.53 8.47 -16.59
N ALA A 123 -22.24 7.56 -15.94
CA ALA A 123 -22.75 7.78 -14.60
C ALA A 123 -21.62 7.84 -13.55
N ASP A 124 -20.59 7.01 -13.68
CA ASP A 124 -19.41 7.02 -12.80
C ASP A 124 -18.65 8.35 -12.95
N LEU A 125 -18.42 8.82 -14.18
CA LEU A 125 -17.75 10.10 -14.44
C LEU A 125 -18.54 11.32 -13.98
N GLU A 126 -19.86 11.23 -13.89
CA GLU A 126 -20.66 12.31 -13.31
C GLU A 126 -20.53 12.37 -11.78
N LEU A 127 -20.44 11.21 -11.13
CA LEU A 127 -20.39 11.10 -9.67
C LEU A 127 -18.97 11.29 -9.11
N GLN A 128 -17.97 10.88 -9.90
CA GLN A 128 -16.54 10.90 -9.60
C GLN A 128 -15.76 11.42 -10.82
N PRO A 129 -15.75 12.75 -11.05
CA PRO A 129 -15.10 13.34 -12.21
C PRO A 129 -13.62 12.98 -12.34
N GLU A 130 -12.93 12.73 -11.22
CA GLU A 130 -11.50 12.39 -11.14
C GLU A 130 -11.16 11.08 -11.85
N LEU A 131 -12.13 10.16 -11.98
CA LEU A 131 -11.96 8.88 -12.67
C LEU A 131 -11.53 9.05 -14.14
N ILE A 132 -11.79 10.22 -14.73
CA ILE A 132 -11.31 10.55 -16.08
C ILE A 132 -9.78 10.43 -16.21
N VAL A 133 -9.03 10.64 -15.12
CA VAL A 133 -7.57 10.50 -15.09
C VAL A 133 -7.16 9.05 -15.33
N HIS A 134 -7.93 8.09 -14.80
CA HIS A 134 -7.68 6.67 -15.05
C HIS A 134 -7.90 6.33 -16.54
N TYR A 135 -9.01 6.78 -17.12
CA TYR A 135 -9.28 6.62 -18.55
C TYR A 135 -8.17 7.25 -19.41
N PHE A 136 -7.67 8.42 -19.03
CA PHE A 136 -6.54 9.04 -19.70
C PHE A 136 -5.27 8.19 -19.65
N LYS A 137 -4.86 7.69 -18.47
CA LYS A 137 -3.68 6.83 -18.33
C LYS A 137 -3.76 5.58 -19.20
N LEU A 138 -4.94 4.96 -19.31
CA LEU A 138 -5.16 3.78 -20.16
C LEU A 138 -5.03 4.09 -21.66
N GLN A 139 -5.44 5.29 -22.08
CA GLN A 139 -5.52 5.66 -23.49
C GLN A 139 -4.32 6.47 -23.99
N GLU A 140 -3.50 7.04 -23.09
CA GLU A 140 -2.41 7.95 -23.43
C GLU A 140 -1.47 7.38 -24.53
N ARG A 141 -1.10 6.11 -24.42
CA ARG A 141 -0.23 5.40 -25.39
C ARG A 141 -0.84 5.24 -26.79
N HIS A 142 -2.16 5.38 -26.92
CA HIS A 142 -2.91 5.27 -28.17
C HIS A 142 -3.28 6.63 -28.75
N MET A 143 -2.94 7.72 -28.08
CA MET A 143 -3.21 9.09 -28.51
C MET A 143 -2.01 9.73 -29.20
N SER A 144 -2.25 10.76 -30.02
CA SER A 144 -1.16 11.56 -30.57
C SER A 144 -0.54 12.43 -29.47
N ALA A 145 0.77 12.71 -29.54
CA ALA A 145 1.45 13.58 -28.56
C ALA A 145 0.75 14.96 -28.43
N LYS A 146 0.19 15.48 -29.52
CA LYS A 146 -0.59 16.73 -29.54
C LYS A 146 -1.89 16.62 -28.75
N ASP A 147 -2.59 15.49 -28.86
CA ASP A 147 -3.85 15.29 -28.15
C ASP A 147 -3.62 14.96 -26.68
N VAL A 148 -2.56 14.23 -26.34
CA VAL A 148 -2.10 14.01 -24.96
C VAL A 148 -1.88 15.35 -24.26
N GLU A 149 -1.10 16.25 -24.88
CA GLU A 149 -0.82 17.56 -24.30
C GLU A 149 -2.10 18.38 -24.09
N LYS A 150 -3.02 18.36 -25.08
CA LYS A 150 -4.32 19.02 -24.94
C LYS A 150 -5.13 18.44 -23.81
N VAL A 151 -5.25 17.11 -23.70
CA VAL A 151 -6.01 16.46 -22.63
C VAL A 151 -5.45 16.86 -21.26
N ARG A 152 -4.13 16.89 -21.09
CA ARG A 152 -3.50 17.34 -19.84
C ARG A 152 -3.96 18.74 -19.44
N THR A 153 -4.19 19.65 -20.39
CA THR A 153 -4.74 20.99 -20.07
C THR A 153 -6.18 20.95 -19.51
N PHE A 154 -7.02 20.02 -19.96
CA PHE A 154 -8.37 19.83 -19.41
C PHE A 154 -8.34 19.10 -18.08
N LEU A 155 -7.39 18.17 -17.92
CA LEU A 155 -7.32 17.32 -16.74
C LEU A 155 -6.47 17.89 -15.61
N ASN A 156 -5.79 19.02 -15.80
CA ASN A 156 -4.91 19.62 -14.80
C ASN A 156 -5.53 19.75 -13.39
N PRO A 157 -6.81 20.18 -13.22
CA PRO A 157 -7.44 20.22 -11.90
C PRO A 157 -7.54 18.84 -11.24
N TYR A 158 -7.82 17.82 -12.03
CA TYR A 158 -8.01 16.43 -11.58
C TYR A 158 -6.68 15.67 -11.44
N LEU A 159 -5.66 16.03 -12.23
CA LEU A 159 -4.30 15.51 -12.09
C LEU A 159 -3.63 15.98 -10.79
N GLN A 160 -4.06 17.12 -10.25
CA GLN A 160 -3.61 17.63 -8.95
C GLN A 160 -4.47 17.14 -7.78
N GLN A 161 -5.71 16.66 -8.03
CA GLN A 161 -6.65 16.16 -7.02
C GLN A 161 -6.77 14.64 -6.96
N ALA A 162 -6.37 13.89 -8.00
CA ALA A 162 -6.26 12.46 -7.93
C ALA A 162 -5.13 12.12 -6.95
N GLN A 163 -5.49 11.68 -5.74
CA GLN A 163 -4.50 11.17 -4.80
C GLN A 163 -3.67 10.12 -5.53
N SER A 164 -2.35 10.27 -5.49
CA SER A 164 -1.47 9.28 -6.09
C SER A 164 -1.64 7.96 -5.33
N THR A 165 -1.35 6.82 -5.97
CA THR A 165 -1.37 5.51 -5.28
C THR A 165 -0.51 5.56 -4.00
N GLU A 166 0.59 6.30 -4.03
CA GLU A 166 1.44 6.52 -2.86
C GLU A 166 0.73 7.26 -1.74
N GLN A 167 -0.05 8.31 -2.06
CA GLN A 167 -0.83 9.04 -1.07
C GLN A 167 -1.96 8.17 -0.50
N LEU A 168 -2.69 7.45 -1.35
CA LEU A 168 -3.75 6.54 -0.92
C LEU A 168 -3.23 5.45 0.02
N LEU A 169 -2.11 4.82 -0.32
CA LEU A 169 -1.48 3.81 0.54
C LEU A 169 -0.94 4.43 1.83
N SER A 170 -0.31 5.60 1.74
CA SER A 170 0.21 6.31 2.92
C SER A 170 -0.90 6.69 3.89
N ASP A 171 -2.01 7.24 3.40
CA ASP A 171 -3.17 7.61 4.21
C ASP A 171 -3.84 6.39 4.83
N HIS A 172 -3.99 5.30 4.05
CA HIS A 172 -4.60 4.06 4.51
C HIS A 172 -3.81 3.41 5.67
N TYR A 173 -2.48 3.38 5.58
CA TYR A 173 -1.63 2.77 6.60
C TYR A 173 -1.10 3.77 7.65
N ALA A 174 -1.39 5.07 7.53
CA ALA A 174 -1.01 6.10 8.49
C ALA A 174 -1.37 5.78 9.96
N PRO A 175 -2.52 5.13 10.28
CA PRO A 175 -2.85 4.77 11.65
C PRO A 175 -1.83 3.85 12.34
N PHE A 176 -1.02 3.11 11.57
CA PHE A 176 0.00 2.20 12.09
C PHE A 176 1.40 2.83 12.11
N ALA A 177 1.56 4.08 11.68
CA ALA A 177 2.88 4.70 11.59
C ALA A 177 3.59 4.74 12.96
N LEU A 178 4.81 4.22 13.01
CA LEU A 178 5.66 4.18 14.22
C LEU A 178 5.06 3.37 15.38
N THR A 179 4.25 2.36 15.08
CA THR A 179 3.70 1.43 16.07
C THR A 179 4.37 0.07 16.00
N GLU A 180 4.13 -0.78 17.01
CA GLU A 180 4.63 -2.17 16.98
C GLU A 180 4.05 -2.99 15.81
N GLN A 181 2.91 -2.58 15.24
CA GLN A 181 2.28 -3.26 14.10
C GLN A 181 2.92 -2.89 12.75
N SER A 182 3.74 -1.84 12.67
CA SER A 182 4.48 -1.44 11.45
C SER A 182 6.00 -1.62 11.60
N GLY A 183 6.43 -2.31 12.65
CA GLY A 183 7.85 -2.45 12.98
C GLY A 183 8.51 -1.11 13.30
N TYR A 184 7.77 -0.18 13.93
CA TYR A 184 8.23 1.18 14.25
C TYR A 184 8.67 2.01 13.03
N THR A 185 8.25 1.62 11.81
CA THR A 185 8.61 2.29 10.56
C THR A 185 7.38 2.98 9.96
N ARG A 186 7.53 4.20 9.42
CA ARG A 186 6.47 4.81 8.59
C ARG A 186 6.42 4.10 7.25
N LEU A 187 5.24 3.88 6.69
CA LEU A 187 5.11 3.28 5.36
C LEU A 187 6.02 4.00 4.36
N ASN A 188 7.01 3.28 3.85
CA ASN A 188 7.88 3.74 2.78
C ASN A 188 7.40 3.09 1.49
N VAL A 189 6.49 3.77 0.79
CA VAL A 189 5.89 3.26 -0.45
C VAL A 189 6.96 2.98 -1.51
N GLU A 190 8.06 3.73 -1.51
CA GLU A 190 9.12 3.55 -2.48
C GLU A 190 9.90 2.24 -2.23
N LYS A 191 10.30 1.97 -0.98
CA LYS A 191 10.90 0.68 -0.60
C LYS A 191 9.94 -0.49 -0.86
N LEU A 192 8.65 -0.32 -0.54
CA LEU A 192 7.63 -1.33 -0.84
C LEU A 192 7.54 -1.63 -2.33
N LYS A 193 7.54 -0.61 -3.20
CA LYS A 193 7.57 -0.82 -4.65
C LYS A 193 8.78 -1.64 -5.08
N GLN A 194 9.96 -1.33 -4.55
CA GLN A 194 11.18 -2.06 -4.91
C GLN A 194 11.11 -3.53 -4.49
N MET A 195 10.61 -3.81 -3.28
CA MET A 195 10.37 -5.18 -2.82
C MET A 195 9.37 -5.91 -3.74
N VAL A 196 8.23 -5.29 -4.05
CA VAL A 196 7.21 -5.89 -4.93
C VAL A 196 7.78 -6.14 -6.33
N LEU A 197 8.42 -5.14 -6.94
CA LEU A 197 9.03 -5.28 -8.26
C LEU A 197 10.10 -6.37 -8.30
N TYR A 198 10.87 -6.52 -7.23
CA TYR A 198 11.90 -7.55 -7.12
C TYR A 198 11.30 -8.96 -6.96
N PHE A 199 10.37 -9.15 -6.03
CA PHE A 199 9.76 -10.46 -5.75
C PHE A 199 8.85 -10.95 -6.87
N THR A 200 8.22 -10.04 -7.60
CA THR A 200 7.28 -10.41 -8.67
C THR A 200 7.96 -10.84 -9.97
N ARG A 201 9.28 -10.66 -10.14
CA ARG A 201 10.03 -10.96 -11.38
C ARG A 201 9.82 -12.37 -11.92
N ARG A 202 9.51 -13.34 -11.05
CA ARG A 202 9.27 -14.74 -11.42
C ARG A 202 7.80 -15.15 -11.46
N GLY A 203 6.88 -14.20 -11.27
CA GLY A 203 5.44 -14.48 -11.27
C GLY A 203 4.98 -15.33 -10.08
N PRO A 204 5.33 -15.00 -8.82
CA PRO A 204 4.82 -15.73 -7.66
C PRO A 204 3.29 -15.72 -7.65
N VAL A 205 2.69 -16.75 -7.08
CA VAL A 205 1.25 -16.72 -6.79
C VAL A 205 1.01 -15.62 -5.76
N GLN A 206 -0.11 -14.91 -5.87
CA GLN A 206 -0.44 -13.77 -5.01
C GLN A 206 -0.21 -14.03 -3.51
N HIS A 207 -0.62 -15.17 -2.98
CA HIS A 207 -0.41 -15.48 -1.56
C HIS A 207 1.08 -15.65 -1.20
N GLN A 208 1.91 -16.13 -2.11
CA GLN A 208 3.36 -16.26 -1.90
C GLN A 208 4.01 -14.88 -1.79
N LEU A 209 3.61 -13.93 -2.65
CA LEU A 209 4.11 -12.55 -2.56
C LEU A 209 3.81 -11.93 -1.18
N GLY A 210 2.61 -12.14 -0.64
CA GLY A 210 2.26 -11.66 0.70
C GLY A 210 3.17 -12.22 1.80
N ILE A 211 3.54 -13.51 1.69
CA ILE A 211 4.46 -14.18 2.61
C ILE A 211 5.89 -13.69 2.43
N MET A 212 6.35 -13.45 1.21
CA MET A 212 7.68 -12.90 0.91
C MET A 212 7.86 -11.51 1.51
N LEU A 213 6.87 -10.62 1.33
CA LEU A 213 6.88 -9.29 1.92
C LEU A 213 6.95 -9.36 3.46
N TRP A 214 6.09 -10.19 4.06
CA TRP A 214 6.08 -10.42 5.50
C TRP A 214 7.42 -10.93 6.02
N LEU A 215 7.97 -11.96 5.38
CA LEU A 215 9.20 -12.60 5.86
C LEU A 215 10.38 -11.63 5.79
N ALA A 216 10.45 -10.80 4.74
CA ALA A 216 11.48 -9.77 4.62
C ALA A 216 11.40 -8.76 5.77
N ASP A 217 10.20 -8.21 6.03
CA ASP A 217 9.99 -7.27 7.14
C ASP A 217 10.28 -7.88 8.51
N MET A 218 9.81 -9.12 8.77
CA MET A 218 10.01 -9.78 10.07
C MET A 218 11.47 -10.14 10.31
N ARG A 219 12.17 -10.67 9.29
CA ARG A 219 13.59 -11.01 9.41
C ARG A 219 14.42 -9.76 9.69
N TYR A 220 14.22 -8.71 8.91
CA TYR A 220 14.92 -7.45 9.10
C TYR A 220 14.61 -6.84 10.48
N PHE A 221 13.35 -6.86 10.92
CA PHE A 221 12.98 -6.41 12.27
C PHE A 221 13.64 -7.23 13.38
N SER A 222 13.82 -8.54 13.21
CA SER A 222 14.50 -9.37 14.22
C SER A 222 15.98 -9.00 14.40
N GLN A 223 16.58 -8.37 13.38
CA GLN A 223 17.98 -7.96 13.35
C GLN A 223 18.15 -6.50 13.78
N GLU A 224 17.32 -5.62 13.25
CA GLU A 224 17.47 -4.16 13.36
C GLU A 224 16.46 -3.49 14.28
N THR A 225 15.48 -4.22 14.83
CA THR A 225 14.35 -3.70 15.63
C THR A 225 13.45 -2.68 14.92
N VAL A 226 13.63 -2.52 13.61
CA VAL A 226 12.78 -1.71 12.70
C VAL A 226 12.43 -2.51 11.45
N GLY A 227 11.26 -2.24 10.84
CA GLY A 227 10.85 -2.88 9.58
C GLY A 227 11.41 -2.19 8.33
N ILE A 228 11.48 -2.90 7.20
CA ILE A 228 11.93 -2.34 5.91
C ILE A 228 10.86 -1.40 5.34
N SER A 229 9.63 -1.88 5.25
CA SER A 229 8.57 -1.23 4.46
C SER A 229 7.62 -0.37 5.29
N GLY A 230 7.44 -0.70 6.57
CA GLY A 230 6.41 -0.11 7.43
C GLY A 230 4.99 -0.64 7.17
N LEU A 231 4.83 -1.75 6.43
CA LEU A 231 3.53 -2.38 6.21
C LEU A 231 3.03 -3.10 7.47
N PRO A 232 1.78 -2.87 7.93
CA PRO A 232 1.17 -3.76 8.89
C PRO A 232 0.81 -5.11 8.26
N TYR A 233 0.93 -6.18 9.04
CA TYR A 233 0.63 -7.54 8.59
C TYR A 233 -0.46 -8.19 9.43
N THR A 234 -1.16 -9.14 8.83
CA THR A 234 -2.24 -9.88 9.46
C THR A 234 -2.14 -11.39 9.21
N ARG A 235 -2.76 -12.17 10.09
CA ARG A 235 -2.97 -13.61 9.85
C ARG A 235 -4.20 -13.83 8.99
N THR A 236 -4.02 -14.55 7.88
CA THR A 236 -5.10 -15.05 7.02
C THR A 236 -5.27 -16.56 7.15
N SER A 237 -6.21 -17.16 6.43
CA SER A 237 -6.39 -18.62 6.37
C SER A 237 -5.26 -19.36 5.65
N VAL A 238 -4.45 -18.66 4.85
CA VAL A 238 -3.40 -19.24 4.01
C VAL A 238 -1.98 -18.80 4.42
N GLY A 239 -1.86 -18.05 5.52
CA GLY A 239 -0.58 -17.57 6.03
C GLY A 239 -0.57 -16.07 6.35
N PRO A 240 0.59 -15.52 6.70
CA PRO A 240 0.77 -14.09 6.86
C PRO A 240 0.61 -13.35 5.53
N ALA A 241 0.03 -12.15 5.58
CA ALA A 241 -0.08 -11.23 4.45
C ALA A 241 -0.16 -9.79 4.95
N PRO A 242 0.15 -8.78 4.11
CA PRO A 242 -0.13 -7.39 4.44
C PRO A 242 -1.58 -7.20 4.88
N LEU A 243 -1.82 -6.30 5.84
CA LEU A 243 -3.18 -5.88 6.19
C LEU A 243 -3.85 -5.28 4.95
N ASP A 244 -5.12 -5.64 4.71
CA ASP A 244 -5.87 -5.23 3.52
C ASP A 244 -5.15 -5.54 2.20
N TYR A 245 -4.48 -6.70 2.12
CA TYR A 245 -3.61 -7.07 1.01
C TYR A 245 -4.24 -6.94 -0.40
N ARG A 246 -5.54 -7.24 -0.53
CA ARG A 246 -6.25 -7.09 -1.81
C ARG A 246 -6.35 -5.63 -2.24
N LEU A 247 -6.53 -4.72 -1.28
CA LEU A 247 -6.54 -3.28 -1.53
C LEU A 247 -5.15 -2.80 -1.97
N LEU A 248 -4.10 -3.26 -1.28
CA LEU A 248 -2.72 -2.96 -1.67
C LEU A 248 -2.45 -3.36 -3.11
N LEU A 249 -2.78 -4.60 -3.49
CA LEU A 249 -2.57 -5.08 -4.86
C LEU A 249 -3.39 -4.32 -5.90
N ALA A 250 -4.65 -3.99 -5.60
CA ALA A 250 -5.48 -3.19 -6.51
C ALA A 250 -4.88 -1.80 -6.77
N HIS A 251 -4.31 -1.16 -5.75
CA HIS A 251 -3.63 0.13 -5.91
C HIS A 251 -2.33 0.02 -6.72
N LEU A 252 -1.54 -1.04 -6.50
CA LEU A 252 -0.29 -1.27 -7.22
C LEU A 252 -0.56 -1.62 -8.71
N GLU A 253 -1.60 -2.41 -8.99
CA GLU A 253 -2.05 -2.72 -10.34
C GLU A 253 -2.59 -1.47 -11.05
N HIS A 254 -3.43 -0.69 -10.36
CA HIS A 254 -3.94 0.59 -10.88
C HIS A 254 -2.81 1.58 -11.20
N ALA A 255 -1.74 1.57 -10.41
CA ALA A 255 -0.55 2.39 -10.64
C ALA A 255 0.33 1.90 -11.80
N GLY A 256 0.05 0.72 -12.36
CA GLY A 256 0.89 0.09 -13.39
C GLY A 256 2.25 -0.37 -12.85
N ILE A 257 2.33 -0.71 -11.57
CA ILE A 257 3.55 -1.26 -10.93
C ILE A 257 3.60 -2.77 -11.13
N ILE A 258 2.43 -3.41 -11.07
CA ILE A 258 2.24 -4.85 -11.27
C ILE A 258 1.10 -5.13 -12.24
N ARG A 259 1.04 -6.36 -12.73
CA ARG A 259 -0.10 -6.96 -13.42
C ARG A 259 -0.44 -8.29 -12.75
N ILE A 260 -1.73 -8.58 -12.62
CA ILE A 260 -2.21 -9.85 -12.08
C ILE A 260 -2.80 -10.68 -13.22
N ASP A 261 -2.20 -11.83 -13.51
CA ASP A 261 -2.67 -12.77 -14.53
C ASP A 261 -3.36 -13.96 -13.84
N GLU A 262 -4.56 -14.33 -14.31
CA GLU A 262 -5.29 -15.50 -13.85
C GLU A 262 -5.01 -16.72 -14.73
N THR A 263 -4.63 -17.83 -14.09
CA THR A 263 -4.44 -19.12 -14.74
C THR A 263 -5.29 -20.19 -14.05
N ALA A 264 -5.65 -21.25 -14.76
CA ALA A 264 -6.29 -22.41 -14.13
C ALA A 264 -5.22 -23.41 -13.69
N ASP A 265 -5.31 -23.90 -12.45
CA ASP A 265 -4.48 -25.01 -12.00
C ASP A 265 -4.94 -26.35 -12.63
N HIS A 266 -4.22 -27.43 -12.29
CA HIS A 266 -4.50 -28.79 -12.77
C HIS A 266 -5.89 -29.33 -12.35
N ASN A 267 -6.55 -28.68 -11.39
CA ASN A 267 -7.90 -29.02 -10.92
C ASN A 267 -8.96 -28.02 -11.43
N GLY A 268 -8.58 -27.02 -12.22
CA GLY A 268 -9.48 -25.99 -12.75
C GLY A 268 -9.74 -24.81 -11.80
N TRP A 269 -9.01 -24.68 -10.69
CA TRP A 269 -9.09 -23.53 -9.79
C TRP A 269 -8.32 -22.35 -10.36
N SER A 270 -8.87 -21.13 -10.22
CA SER A 270 -8.18 -19.91 -10.61
C SER A 270 -7.02 -19.61 -9.64
N VAL A 271 -5.83 -19.43 -10.22
CA VAL A 271 -4.59 -19.05 -9.54
C VAL A 271 -4.12 -17.73 -10.13
N GLN A 272 -3.99 -16.73 -9.25
CA GLN A 272 -3.53 -15.39 -9.59
C GLN A 272 -2.01 -15.28 -9.43
N HIS A 273 -1.31 -15.03 -10.53
CA HIS A 273 0.12 -14.76 -10.58
C HIS A 273 0.38 -13.27 -10.70
N VAL A 274 1.36 -12.76 -9.96
CA VAL A 274 1.69 -11.32 -9.94
C VAL A 274 3.01 -11.07 -10.65
N PHE A 275 2.99 -10.23 -11.69
CA PHE A 275 4.16 -9.88 -12.49
C PHE A 275 4.47 -8.37 -12.37
N PRO A 276 5.74 -7.95 -12.51
CA PRO A 276 6.08 -6.54 -12.50
C PRO A 276 5.77 -5.91 -13.87
N GLU A 277 5.37 -4.65 -13.85
CA GLU A 277 5.25 -3.78 -15.04
C GLU A 277 6.41 -2.77 -15.11
N GLY A 278 7.43 -2.94 -14.26
CA GLY A 278 8.64 -2.12 -14.21
C GLY A 278 9.88 -2.90 -13.78
N VAL A 279 10.98 -2.18 -13.58
CA VAL A 279 12.24 -2.73 -13.06
C VAL A 279 12.52 -2.07 -11.71
N TYR A 280 12.95 -2.88 -10.74
CA TYR A 280 13.35 -2.36 -9.44
C TYR A 280 14.66 -1.56 -9.56
N ASP A 281 14.79 -0.52 -8.75
CA ASP A 281 16.00 0.30 -8.61
C ASP A 281 16.81 -0.19 -7.41
N LYS A 282 18.07 -0.54 -7.66
CA LYS A 282 18.97 -1.07 -6.63
C LYS A 282 19.41 -0.01 -5.63
N ASP A 283 19.33 1.27 -5.99
CA ASP A 283 19.86 2.36 -5.18
C ASP A 283 18.83 2.87 -4.14
N LEU A 284 17.60 2.34 -4.15
CA LEU A 284 16.48 2.79 -3.30
C LEU A 284 16.28 1.96 -2.01
N LEU A 285 17.05 0.89 -1.84
CA LEU A 285 17.12 0.09 -0.62
C LEU A 285 18.59 -0.01 -0.20
N ALA A 286 18.85 -0.08 1.11
CA ALA A 286 20.19 -0.31 1.64
C ALA A 286 20.66 -1.75 1.37
N GLU A 287 21.98 -2.00 1.44
CA GLU A 287 22.53 -3.30 1.04
C GLU A 287 22.10 -4.43 1.99
N ASP A 288 22.00 -4.15 3.29
CA ASP A 288 21.43 -5.04 4.31
C ASP A 288 19.95 -5.39 4.04
N GLU A 289 19.14 -4.41 3.62
CA GLU A 289 17.75 -4.64 3.18
C GLU A 289 17.73 -5.54 1.94
N TRP A 290 18.63 -5.31 0.98
CA TRP A 290 18.76 -6.17 -0.20
C TRP A 290 19.23 -7.58 0.12
N GLU A 291 20.13 -7.75 1.09
CA GLU A 291 20.56 -9.07 1.55
C GLU A 291 19.37 -9.88 2.06
N VAL A 292 18.51 -9.28 2.89
CA VAL A 292 17.28 -9.93 3.35
C VAL A 292 16.33 -10.24 2.19
N ILE A 293 16.11 -9.29 1.28
CA ILE A 293 15.22 -9.49 0.12
C ILE A 293 15.73 -10.60 -0.79
N ARG A 294 17.03 -10.65 -1.08
CA ARG A 294 17.64 -11.71 -1.90
C ARG A 294 17.54 -13.06 -1.21
N TRP A 295 17.82 -13.11 0.09
CA TRP A 295 17.69 -14.33 0.88
C TRP A 295 16.25 -14.86 0.87
N VAL A 296 15.23 -14.01 1.04
CA VAL A 296 13.82 -14.43 0.97
C VAL A 296 13.47 -15.01 -0.40
N ASP A 297 13.93 -14.36 -1.46
CA ASP A 297 13.71 -14.80 -2.85
C ASP A 297 14.39 -16.14 -3.15
N GLU A 298 15.56 -16.40 -2.55
CA GLU A 298 16.28 -17.68 -2.63
C GLU A 298 15.64 -18.77 -1.77
N GLU A 299 15.24 -18.46 -0.53
CA GLU A 299 14.61 -19.41 0.38
C GLU A 299 13.26 -19.93 -0.10
N LEU A 300 12.50 -19.04 -0.73
CA LEU A 300 11.18 -19.36 -1.28
C LEU A 300 11.25 -19.76 -2.76
N LEU A 301 12.47 -19.81 -3.33
CA LEU A 301 12.71 -20.26 -4.69
C LEU A 301 12.26 -21.71 -4.85
N TYR A 302 11.45 -21.98 -5.88
CA TYR A 302 10.90 -23.30 -6.19
C TYR A 302 10.05 -23.95 -5.10
N THR A 303 9.64 -23.19 -4.07
CA THR A 303 8.83 -23.74 -2.98
C THR A 303 7.38 -23.92 -3.45
N SER A 304 6.92 -25.17 -3.50
CA SER A 304 5.51 -25.47 -3.78
C SER A 304 4.59 -24.97 -2.67
N TYR A 305 3.29 -24.83 -2.95
CA TYR A 305 2.31 -24.42 -1.93
C TYR A 305 2.38 -25.30 -0.66
N GLY A 306 2.46 -26.62 -0.83
CA GLY A 306 2.54 -27.56 0.30
C GLY A 306 3.82 -27.39 1.13
N GLU A 307 4.97 -27.21 0.47
CA GLU A 307 6.24 -26.96 1.16
C GLU A 307 6.23 -25.60 1.87
N LEU A 308 5.62 -24.58 1.28
CA LEU A 308 5.47 -23.26 1.89
C LEU A 308 4.63 -23.34 3.15
N GLN A 309 3.49 -24.03 3.13
CA GLN A 309 2.65 -24.23 4.32
C GLN A 309 3.37 -25.03 5.41
N ASN A 310 4.16 -26.05 5.04
CA ASN A 310 4.97 -26.81 5.98
C ASN A 310 6.05 -25.93 6.63
N ARG A 311 6.78 -25.14 5.83
CA ARG A 311 7.75 -24.15 6.30
C ARG A 311 7.11 -23.13 7.24
N LEU A 312 5.98 -22.53 6.85
CA LEU A 312 5.24 -21.59 7.71
C LEU A 312 4.84 -22.21 9.05
N THR A 313 4.52 -23.50 9.10
CA THR A 313 4.21 -24.18 10.37
C THR A 313 5.41 -24.17 11.33
N GLN A 314 6.64 -24.13 10.80
CA GLN A 314 7.87 -24.07 11.58
C GLN A 314 8.34 -22.62 11.82
N TRP A 315 8.13 -21.74 10.85
CA TRP A 315 8.65 -20.37 10.86
C TRP A 315 7.76 -19.41 11.64
N VAL A 316 6.46 -19.61 11.61
CA VAL A 316 5.49 -18.68 12.19
C VAL A 316 5.44 -18.90 13.71
N PRO A 317 5.79 -17.89 14.53
CA PRO A 317 5.80 -17.98 15.98
C PRO A 317 4.42 -18.35 16.57
N ALA A 318 4.41 -18.90 17.78
CA ALA A 318 3.17 -19.27 18.45
C ALA A 318 2.25 -18.05 18.65
N ALA A 319 2.82 -16.91 19.02
CA ALA A 319 2.10 -15.65 19.16
C ALA A 319 1.35 -15.25 17.87
N TRP A 320 1.94 -15.48 16.70
CA TRP A 320 1.28 -15.23 15.42
C TRP A 320 0.15 -16.22 15.15
N LYS A 321 0.36 -17.52 15.41
CA LYS A 321 -0.67 -18.56 15.20
C LYS A 321 -1.95 -18.31 16.01
N HIS A 322 -1.80 -17.72 17.19
CA HIS A 322 -2.90 -17.37 18.09
C HIS A 322 -3.49 -15.97 17.83
N ALA A 323 -2.91 -15.18 16.93
CA ALA A 323 -3.46 -13.88 16.58
C ALA A 323 -4.86 -14.01 15.96
N PRO A 324 -5.79 -13.09 16.25
CA PRO A 324 -7.09 -13.05 15.58
C PRO A 324 -6.93 -12.92 14.06
N LEU A 325 -7.82 -13.59 13.31
CA LEU A 325 -7.82 -13.48 11.84
C LEU A 325 -8.11 -12.04 11.42
N LEU A 326 -7.39 -11.57 10.40
CA LEU A 326 -7.60 -10.26 9.76
C LEU A 326 -7.41 -9.06 10.71
N GLN A 327 -6.77 -9.27 11.86
CA GLN A 327 -6.33 -8.20 12.76
C GLN A 327 -4.83 -7.96 12.59
N PRO A 328 -4.36 -6.72 12.77
CA PRO A 328 -2.94 -6.40 12.68
C PRO A 328 -2.15 -7.11 13.79
N VAL A 329 -1.00 -7.67 13.44
CA VAL A 329 -0.13 -8.41 14.35
C VAL A 329 1.11 -7.58 14.67
N SER A 330 1.52 -7.58 15.94
CA SER A 330 2.75 -6.91 16.38
C SER A 330 3.99 -7.57 15.77
N TYR A 331 4.93 -6.77 15.26
CA TYR A 331 6.23 -7.20 14.76
C TYR A 331 7.09 -7.85 15.85
N LYS A 332 6.80 -7.65 17.14
CA LYS A 332 7.52 -8.29 18.25
C LYS A 332 7.55 -9.81 18.16
N VAL A 333 6.58 -10.41 17.46
CA VAL A 333 6.59 -11.84 17.11
C VAL A 333 7.86 -12.26 16.36
N ALA A 334 8.48 -11.37 15.60
CA ALA A 334 9.74 -11.64 14.89
C ALA A 334 10.89 -12.05 15.83
N MET A 335 10.82 -11.65 17.10
CA MET A 335 11.82 -12.00 18.12
C MET A 335 11.80 -13.48 18.50
N GLU A 336 10.73 -14.19 18.12
CA GLU A 336 10.53 -15.62 18.30
C GLU A 336 10.80 -16.42 17.00
N LEU A 337 11.29 -15.77 15.94
CA LEU A 337 11.69 -16.48 14.72
C LEU A 337 12.81 -17.50 15.05
N PRO A 338 12.77 -18.72 14.45
CA PRO A 338 13.85 -19.68 14.57
C PRO A 338 15.22 -19.06 14.23
N ALA A 339 16.27 -19.43 14.96
CA ALA A 339 17.61 -18.85 14.82
C ALA A 339 18.14 -18.83 13.37
N GLY A 340 17.88 -19.88 12.58
CA GLY A 340 18.27 -19.92 11.16
C GLY A 340 17.53 -18.90 10.26
N LEU A 341 16.37 -18.40 10.68
CA LEU A 341 15.62 -17.33 10.00
C LEU A 341 15.93 -15.94 10.58
N ALA A 342 16.56 -15.86 11.76
CA ALA A 342 16.94 -14.60 12.41
C ALA A 342 18.41 -14.23 12.15
N ALA A 343 19.30 -15.22 12.00
CA ALA A 343 20.74 -14.99 11.85
C ALA A 343 21.08 -14.21 10.57
N ALA A 344 21.86 -13.13 10.71
CA ALA A 344 22.55 -12.50 9.59
C ALA A 344 23.63 -13.46 9.07
N SER A 345 23.84 -13.50 7.75
CA SER A 345 24.87 -14.36 7.15
C SER A 345 26.26 -13.92 7.63
N THR A 346 26.83 -14.65 8.60
CA THR A 346 28.21 -14.52 9.06
C THR A 346 29.16 -15.49 8.34
N GLU A 347 28.84 -15.94 7.13
CA GLU A 347 29.74 -16.79 6.33
C GLU A 347 30.35 -16.03 5.16
N GLY A 348 31.56 -15.51 5.43
CA GLY A 348 32.75 -15.70 4.61
C GLY A 348 32.59 -15.70 3.09
N VAL A 349 33.01 -14.59 2.49
CA VAL A 349 33.60 -14.55 1.14
C VAL A 349 34.54 -15.74 0.95
N SER A 350 34.15 -16.71 0.11
CA SER A 350 35.06 -17.72 -0.40
C SER A 350 35.02 -17.78 -1.93
N ASN A 351 36.06 -17.16 -2.51
CA ASN A 351 36.72 -17.47 -3.78
C ASN A 351 35.91 -17.51 -5.08
N HIS A 352 35.99 -16.42 -5.84
CA HIS A 352 36.32 -16.51 -7.26
C HIS A 352 37.39 -15.47 -7.67
N PRO A 353 38.19 -15.76 -8.72
CA PRO A 353 39.58 -15.37 -8.81
C PRO A 353 39.80 -13.92 -9.27
N SER A 354 40.91 -13.38 -8.78
CA SER A 354 41.54 -12.09 -9.08
C SER A 354 41.32 -11.54 -10.50
N ALA A 355 40.97 -10.25 -10.57
CA ALA A 355 41.61 -9.32 -11.49
C ALA A 355 41.79 -7.96 -10.80
N ASP A 356 43.05 -7.56 -10.75
CA ASP A 356 43.61 -6.43 -10.06
C ASP A 356 43.27 -5.07 -10.71
N HIS A 357 43.38 -4.02 -9.89
CA HIS A 357 43.53 -2.59 -10.21
C HIS A 357 42.29 -1.76 -10.60
N ALA A 358 41.84 -0.89 -9.69
CA ALA A 358 42.30 0.51 -9.67
C ALA A 358 41.61 1.33 -8.57
N THR A 359 42.36 1.62 -7.50
CA THR A 359 42.09 2.71 -6.57
C THR A 359 42.20 4.05 -7.29
N LYS A 360 41.16 4.90 -7.24
CA LYS A 360 41.30 6.36 -7.32
C LYS A 360 40.10 7.07 -6.71
N ALA A 361 40.40 7.83 -5.66
CA ALA A 361 39.50 8.70 -4.92
C ALA A 361 38.90 9.84 -5.77
N ARG A 362 37.68 10.25 -5.41
CA ARG A 362 37.11 11.62 -5.42
C ARG A 362 35.71 11.56 -4.78
N SER A 363 35.58 11.83 -3.48
CA SER A 363 35.42 13.15 -2.82
C SER A 363 34.03 13.77 -3.01
N GLY A 364 33.24 13.88 -1.92
CA GLY A 364 32.17 14.89 -1.83
C GLY A 364 30.82 14.46 -1.26
N ASN A 365 30.75 13.72 -0.15
CA ASN A 365 29.69 13.84 0.85
C ASN A 365 30.10 13.03 2.09
N THR A 366 30.41 13.71 3.18
CA THR A 366 30.62 13.06 4.48
C THR A 366 29.26 12.55 4.93
N ALA A 367 29.01 11.24 4.84
CA ALA A 367 27.85 10.63 5.47
C ALA A 367 27.96 10.91 6.97
N MET A 368 27.06 11.73 7.52
CA MET A 368 26.95 11.85 8.97
C MET A 368 26.48 10.50 9.51
N THR A 369 27.21 9.96 10.48
CA THR A 369 26.78 8.76 11.21
C THR A 369 25.99 9.19 12.45
N TYR A 370 24.86 8.52 12.70
CA TYR A 370 23.96 8.82 13.81
C TYR A 370 24.00 7.70 14.83
N TYR A 371 23.88 8.03 16.10
CA TYR A 371 24.02 7.10 17.20
C TYR A 371 22.88 7.26 18.20
N MET A 372 22.47 6.16 18.81
CA MET A 372 21.56 6.13 19.96
C MET A 372 22.24 5.44 21.14
N ASN A 373 22.17 6.04 22.31
CA ASN A 373 22.62 5.42 23.54
C ASN A 373 21.60 4.37 24.01
N ILE A 374 22.03 3.12 24.17
CA ILE A 374 21.14 2.00 24.50
C ILE A 374 20.63 2.06 25.95
N GLN A 375 21.29 2.80 26.83
CA GLN A 375 20.86 2.97 28.22
C GLN A 375 19.87 4.12 28.35
N THR A 376 20.16 5.26 27.73
CA THR A 376 19.43 6.51 27.95
C THR A 376 18.47 6.90 26.82
N GLY A 377 18.59 6.27 25.64
CA GLY A 377 17.88 6.67 24.42
C GLY A 377 18.42 7.96 23.81
N GLU A 378 19.51 8.51 24.35
CA GLU A 378 20.11 9.76 23.88
C GLU A 378 20.60 9.63 22.44
N LEU A 379 20.25 10.61 21.60
CA LEU A 379 20.63 10.64 20.19
C LEU A 379 21.82 11.58 19.98
N ARG A 380 22.87 11.12 19.28
CA ARG A 380 24.03 11.93 18.90
C ARG A 380 24.47 11.67 17.47
N THR A 381 25.03 12.68 16.85
CA THR A 381 25.76 12.59 15.59
C THR A 381 27.24 12.34 15.85
N GLN A 382 27.94 11.75 14.88
CA GLN A 382 29.39 11.55 14.95
C GLN A 382 30.17 12.84 15.28
N THR A 383 29.65 13.99 14.86
CA THR A 383 30.26 15.32 15.10
C THR A 383 30.06 15.85 16.51
N GLU A 384 29.09 15.33 17.26
CA GLU A 384 28.81 15.72 18.66
C GLU A 384 29.65 14.94 19.67
N PHE A 385 30.34 13.90 19.18
CA PHE A 385 31.29 13.11 19.94
C PHE A 385 32.65 13.83 20.00
N THR A 386 32.94 14.50 21.13
CA THR A 386 34.24 15.15 21.38
C THR A 386 35.06 14.36 22.40
N GLY A 387 36.24 13.85 22.00
CA GLY A 387 37.20 13.16 22.88
C GLY A 387 37.32 11.65 22.64
N ASN A 388 38.06 10.94 23.51
CA ASN A 388 38.06 9.48 23.54
C ASN A 388 36.72 9.03 24.15
N ILE A 389 35.87 8.46 23.30
CA ILE A 389 34.51 8.05 23.70
C ILE A 389 34.43 6.55 23.76
N ASP A 390 33.82 6.09 24.84
CA ASP A 390 33.40 4.71 25.00
C ASP A 390 32.10 4.50 24.23
N TYR A 391 32.20 3.79 23.10
CA TYR A 391 31.08 3.45 22.24
C TYR A 391 30.34 2.18 22.70
N SER A 392 30.73 1.56 23.82
CA SER A 392 30.14 0.32 24.31
C SER A 392 28.63 0.40 24.57
N ASP A 393 28.11 1.60 24.84
CA ASP A 393 26.70 1.89 25.06
C ASP A 393 26.01 2.59 23.88
N TRP A 394 26.64 2.68 22.70
CA TRP A 394 26.12 3.44 21.56
C TRP A 394 25.98 2.57 20.31
N ILE A 395 24.78 2.56 19.71
CA ILE A 395 24.51 1.88 18.44
C ILE A 395 24.39 2.88 17.30
N ASN A 396 24.88 2.51 16.12
CA ASN A 396 24.67 3.29 14.90
C ASN A 396 23.23 3.13 14.44
N ILE A 397 22.59 4.22 14.01
CA ILE A 397 21.22 4.20 13.50
C ILE A 397 21.14 4.94 12.14
N PRO A 398 20.28 4.51 11.20
CA PRO A 398 20.06 5.22 9.95
C PRO A 398 19.59 6.66 10.16
N PHE A 399 19.94 7.57 9.24
CA PHE A 399 19.55 8.99 9.30
C PHE A 399 18.04 9.20 9.46
N TYR A 400 17.24 8.45 8.71
CA TYR A 400 15.79 8.58 8.73
C TYR A 400 15.18 8.15 10.08
N ASP A 401 15.81 7.17 10.75
CA ASP A 401 15.43 6.72 12.08
C ASP A 401 15.87 7.74 13.14
N TYR A 402 17.06 8.33 13.01
CA TYR A 402 17.49 9.45 13.85
C TYR A 402 16.53 10.64 13.75
N VAL A 403 16.11 11.03 12.53
CA VAL A 403 15.16 12.14 12.34
C VAL A 403 13.79 11.80 12.91
N GLY A 404 13.34 10.55 12.75
CA GLY A 404 12.09 10.05 13.33
C GLY A 404 12.10 10.07 14.86
N LEU A 405 13.17 9.53 15.46
CA LEU A 405 13.37 9.43 16.91
C LEU A 405 13.61 10.81 17.54
N ALA A 406 14.42 11.68 16.93
CA ALA A 406 14.66 13.04 17.41
C ALA A 406 13.40 13.92 17.35
N LYS A 407 12.54 13.68 16.35
CA LYS A 407 11.23 14.33 16.27
C LYS A 407 10.26 13.80 17.32
N ALA A 408 10.25 12.48 17.55
CA ALA A 408 9.47 11.85 18.61
C ALA A 408 9.90 12.33 20.02
N GLU A 409 11.21 12.48 20.26
CA GLU A 409 11.75 13.04 21.50
C GLU A 409 11.24 14.47 21.75
N LYS A 410 11.12 15.26 20.68
CA LYS A 410 10.65 16.65 20.73
C LYS A 410 9.12 16.79 20.86
N GLU A 411 8.35 15.86 20.31
CA GLU A 411 6.87 15.90 20.27
C GLU A 411 6.21 15.11 21.41
N HIS A 412 6.87 14.04 21.90
CA HIS A 412 6.28 13.06 22.82
C HIS A 412 7.18 12.70 24.02
N GLY A 413 8.39 13.26 24.11
CA GLY A 413 9.38 12.88 25.12
C GLY A 413 10.17 11.63 24.74
N GLN A 414 11.03 11.15 25.64
CA GLN A 414 11.95 10.03 25.39
C GLN A 414 11.24 8.77 24.86
N PRO A 415 11.95 7.90 24.09
CA PRO A 415 11.42 6.60 23.65
C PRO A 415 10.81 5.80 24.81
N SER A 416 9.75 5.02 24.54
CA SER A 416 9.08 4.25 25.60
C SER A 416 10.03 3.23 26.23
N ALA A 417 9.84 2.95 27.52
CA ALA A 417 10.64 1.96 28.25
C ALA A 417 10.62 0.57 27.56
N ASP A 418 9.45 0.18 27.05
CA ASP A 418 9.27 -1.09 26.32
C ASP A 418 10.09 -1.17 25.02
N TYR A 419 10.25 -0.05 24.30
CA TYR A 419 11.11 0.01 23.11
C TYR A 419 12.59 -0.07 23.49
N MET A 420 13.00 0.64 24.55
CA MET A 420 14.38 0.60 25.03
C MET A 420 14.77 -0.79 25.54
N ASP A 421 13.85 -1.51 26.19
CA ASP A 421 14.09 -2.88 26.63
C ASP A 421 14.22 -3.86 25.45
N LEU A 422 13.47 -3.65 24.37
CA LEU A 422 13.59 -4.42 23.14
C LEU A 422 14.96 -4.22 22.48
N VAL A 423 15.39 -2.96 22.30
CA VAL A 423 16.70 -2.61 21.72
C VAL A 423 17.84 -3.22 22.53
N ARG A 424 17.79 -3.13 23.87
CA ARG A 424 18.79 -3.76 24.76
C ARG A 424 18.84 -5.28 24.61
N SER A 425 17.70 -5.92 24.35
CA SER A 425 17.62 -7.38 24.17
C SER A 425 18.23 -7.88 22.86
N VAL A 426 18.19 -7.05 21.80
CA VAL A 426 18.82 -7.36 20.51
C VAL A 426 20.33 -7.11 20.59
N TYR A 427 20.73 -5.99 21.19
CA TYR A 427 22.14 -5.68 21.39
C TYR A 427 22.86 -6.75 22.23
N ARG A 428 22.21 -7.28 23.29
CA ARG A 428 22.81 -8.35 24.08
C ARG A 428 23.04 -9.63 23.28
N ARG A 429 22.08 -9.99 22.41
CA ARG A 429 22.20 -11.15 21.51
C ARG A 429 23.33 -10.99 20.48
N SER A 430 23.46 -9.82 19.88
CA SER A 430 24.53 -9.59 18.89
C SER A 430 25.95 -9.58 19.49
N GLN A 431 26.09 -9.31 20.79
CA GLN A 431 27.37 -9.45 21.50
C GLN A 431 27.68 -10.91 21.87
N GLU A 432 26.66 -11.70 22.20
CA GLU A 432 26.80 -13.13 22.54
C GLU A 432 27.13 -13.99 21.29
N ASP A 433 26.59 -13.65 20.13
CA ASP A 433 26.83 -14.35 18.86
C ASP A 433 28.19 -13.99 18.19
N GLY A 434 28.95 -13.05 18.76
CA GLY A 434 30.26 -12.60 18.26
C GLY A 434 31.48 -13.25 18.95
N GLU A 435 31.28 -14.15 19.91
CA GLU A 435 32.36 -14.83 20.66
C GLU A 435 32.62 -16.30 20.27
N GLU A 436 31.93 -16.85 19.25
CA GLU A 436 32.24 -18.15 18.61
C GLU A 436 32.78 -17.98 17.19
#